data_AF-A0A3A4JWY6-F1
#
_entry.id   AF-A0A3A4JWY6-F1
#
_cell.length_a   1.000
_cell.length_b   1.000
_cell.length_c   1.000
_cell.angle_alpha   90.00
_cell.angle_beta   90.00
_cell.angle_gamma   90.00
#
_symmetry.space_group_name_H-M   'P 1'
#
loop_
_entity.id
_entity.type
_entity.pdbx_description
1 polymer ?
#
loop_
_entity_poly.entity_id
_entity_poly.type
_entity_poly.pdbx_seq_one_letter_code
_entity_poly.pdbx_strand_id
1 'polypeptide(L)'
;MCDPVSLTITGVVLAAASGGMTAYGQYQAGQSQNKYYRYLADQNEREAEAIQKTAEEQTSIIQSEAAQRAKELKGDVSRVKGAQKAAMAAMGLTGVTAEDILNDTANRAKLDETNIRYNADIQSWAVNKEANERAIALRNQSTLYRFAGKAAKRTAEINMTTTLLGTASSVAGGFGGMGSSKGSTVVGGRGGQVIDTQQYGRTWSPYKLY
;
A
#
# COMPACT_ATOMS: atom_id res chain seq x y z
N MET A 1 19.23 -9.31 -10.19
CA MET A 1 18.10 -9.95 -10.90
C MET A 1 17.68 -11.11 -10.04
N CYS A 2 16.58 -10.99 -9.28
CA CYS A 2 16.10 -12.06 -8.40
C CYS A 2 15.17 -12.97 -9.19
N ASP A 3 15.43 -14.27 -9.06
CA ASP A 3 14.83 -15.35 -9.84
C ASP A 3 13.31 -15.52 -9.65
N PRO A 4 12.58 -15.96 -10.69
CA PRO A 4 11.17 -16.29 -10.65
C PRO A 4 10.96 -17.77 -10.31
N VAL A 5 11.27 -18.19 -9.07
CA VAL A 5 10.74 -19.45 -8.50
C VAL A 5 9.88 -19.10 -7.29
N SER A 6 8.74 -18.55 -7.63
CA SER A 6 7.49 -18.76 -6.92
C SER A 6 7.33 -20.24 -6.54
N LEU A 7 6.71 -20.48 -5.39
CA LEU A 7 5.99 -21.71 -5.06
C LEU A 7 6.75 -22.89 -4.42
N THR A 8 7.52 -22.65 -3.37
CA THR A 8 7.58 -23.63 -2.25
C THR A 8 6.67 -23.18 -1.12
N ILE A 9 5.37 -23.25 -1.39
CA ILE A 9 4.32 -23.51 -0.39
C ILE A 9 4.48 -24.98 0.03
N THR A 10 5.64 -25.29 0.62
CA THR A 10 6.04 -26.62 1.05
C THR A 10 6.48 -26.45 2.50
N GLY A 11 5.57 -26.62 3.45
CA GLY A 11 5.98 -26.50 4.85
C GLY A 11 4.98 -26.88 5.92
N VAL A 12 3.67 -26.63 5.79
CA VAL A 12 2.79 -26.73 6.98
C VAL A 12 1.58 -27.67 6.84
N VAL A 13 1.32 -28.24 5.66
CA VAL A 13 0.10 -29.05 5.45
C VAL A 13 0.32 -30.56 5.62
N LEU A 14 1.56 -31.06 5.70
CA LEU A 14 1.84 -32.51 5.62
C LEU A 14 2.14 -33.22 6.95
N ALA A 15 1.51 -32.82 8.06
CA ALA A 15 1.52 -33.61 9.29
C ALA A 15 0.12 -33.72 9.89
N ALA A 16 -0.81 -34.25 9.10
CA ALA A 16 -2.08 -34.83 9.55
C ALA A 16 -1.89 -36.15 10.35
N ALA A 17 -0.79 -36.31 11.11
CA ALA A 17 -0.35 -37.59 11.67
C ALA A 17 -0.50 -37.73 13.21
N SER A 18 -1.22 -36.84 13.89
CA SER A 18 -1.65 -37.06 15.29
C SER A 18 -3.00 -36.37 15.56
N GLY A 19 -4.05 -36.95 14.97
CA GLY A 19 -5.41 -36.41 14.82
C GLY A 19 -6.23 -36.10 16.09
N GLY A 20 -5.62 -35.69 17.20
CA GLY A 20 -6.32 -35.21 18.40
C GLY A 20 -5.92 -33.82 18.89
N MET A 21 -4.75 -33.29 18.49
CA MET A 21 -4.21 -32.01 19.02
C MET A 21 -4.20 -30.86 18.00
N THR A 22 -4.56 -31.10 16.74
CA THR A 22 -4.36 -30.18 15.61
C THR A 22 -5.39 -29.05 15.52
N ALA A 23 -6.59 -29.19 16.08
CA ALA A 23 -7.61 -28.14 16.04
C ALA A 23 -7.22 -26.91 16.87
N TYR A 24 -6.61 -27.12 18.05
CA TYR A 24 -6.20 -26.04 18.94
C TYR A 24 -4.99 -25.27 18.39
N GLY A 25 -4.03 -25.99 17.79
CA GLY A 25 -2.88 -25.39 17.12
C GLY A 25 -3.27 -24.53 15.91
N GLN A 26 -4.29 -24.93 15.14
CA GLN A 26 -4.79 -24.15 14.01
C GLN A 26 -5.54 -22.88 14.43
N TYR A 27 -6.34 -22.93 15.49
CA TYR A 27 -7.01 -21.74 16.03
C TYR A 27 -6.00 -20.73 16.60
N GLN A 28 -5.00 -21.21 17.33
CA GLN A 28 -3.94 -20.37 17.88
C GLN A 28 -3.03 -19.80 16.78
N ALA A 29 -2.74 -20.57 15.73
CA ALA A 29 -2.01 -20.10 14.54
C ALA A 29 -2.78 -18.98 13.82
N GLY A 30 -4.10 -19.12 13.61
CA GLY A 30 -4.91 -18.09 12.97
C GLY A 30 -4.97 -16.78 13.76
N GLN A 31 -5.04 -16.86 15.10
CA GLN A 31 -4.99 -15.69 15.99
C GLN A 31 -3.62 -15.00 15.95
N SER A 32 -2.52 -15.79 15.96
CA SER A 32 -1.16 -15.27 15.84
C SER A 32 -0.94 -14.56 14.50
N GLN A 33 -1.41 -15.17 13.41
CA GLN A 33 -1.29 -14.63 12.06
C GLN A 33 -2.11 -13.33 11.89
N ASN A 34 -3.31 -13.25 12.47
CA ASN A 34 -4.07 -11.99 12.53
C ASN A 34 -3.35 -10.89 13.32
N LYS A 35 -2.72 -11.22 14.46
CA LYS A 35 -1.92 -10.24 15.22
C LYS A 35 -0.72 -9.74 14.40
N TYR A 36 -0.03 -10.62 13.69
CA TYR A 36 1.07 -10.27 12.81
C TYR A 36 0.64 -9.29 11.70
N TYR A 37 -0.45 -9.60 10.97
CA TYR A 37 -0.96 -8.70 9.94
C TYR A 37 -1.47 -7.37 10.50
N ARG A 38 -2.06 -7.37 11.70
CA ARG A 38 -2.45 -6.13 12.41
C ARG A 38 -1.24 -5.27 12.77
N TYR A 39 -0.14 -5.88 13.20
CA TYR A 39 1.10 -5.16 13.47
C TYR A 39 1.66 -4.50 12.21
N LEU A 40 1.73 -5.24 11.09
CA LEU A 40 2.13 -4.66 9.80
C LEU A 40 1.19 -3.53 9.36
N ALA A 41 -0.12 -3.69 9.57
CA ALA A 41 -1.09 -2.64 9.27
C ALA A 41 -0.85 -1.38 10.12
N ASP A 42 -0.62 -1.53 11.43
CA ASP A 42 -0.34 -0.42 12.35
C ASP A 42 0.97 0.30 11.99
N GLN A 43 2.00 -0.45 11.61
CA GLN A 43 3.27 0.11 11.15
C GLN A 43 3.08 0.99 9.91
N ASN A 44 2.37 0.49 8.89
CA ASN A 44 2.07 1.26 7.67
C ASN A 44 1.22 2.51 7.97
N GLU A 45 0.30 2.43 8.93
CA GLU A 45 -0.54 3.57 9.32
C GLU A 45 0.27 4.66 10.02
N ARG A 46 1.19 4.28 10.94
CA ARG A 46 2.13 5.22 11.57
C ARG A 46 3.07 5.87 10.57
N GLU A 47 3.54 5.10 9.59
CA GLU A 47 4.39 5.64 8.52
C GLU A 47 3.61 6.64 7.65
N ALA A 48 2.35 6.34 7.32
CA ALA A 48 1.48 7.26 6.61
C ALA A 48 1.25 8.57 7.40
N GLU A 49 1.03 8.47 8.71
CA GLU A 49 0.90 9.65 9.59
C GLU A 49 2.18 10.47 9.65
N ALA A 50 3.34 9.82 9.79
CA ALA A 50 4.63 10.50 9.79
C ALA A 50 4.87 11.27 8.48
N ILE A 51 4.56 10.65 7.32
CA ILE A 51 4.67 11.29 6.01
C ILE A 51 3.76 12.53 5.93
N GLN A 52 2.51 12.44 6.39
CA GLN A 52 1.60 13.58 6.39
C GLN A 52 2.12 14.72 7.28
N LYS A 53 2.59 14.39 8.49
CA LYS A 53 3.14 15.41 9.40
C LYS A 53 4.38 16.08 8.85
N THR A 54 5.29 15.33 8.24
CA THR A 54 6.48 15.90 7.57
C THR A 54 6.08 16.82 6.42
N ALA A 55 5.04 16.48 5.66
CA ALA A 55 4.55 17.32 4.57
C ALA A 55 3.91 18.64 5.07
N GLU A 56 3.18 18.58 6.18
CA GLU A 56 2.64 19.78 6.85
C GLU A 56 3.76 20.70 7.34
N GLU A 57 4.79 20.13 7.99
CA GLU A 57 5.97 20.88 8.45
C GLU A 57 6.72 21.51 7.26
N GLN A 58 6.95 20.77 6.18
CA GLN A 58 7.59 21.30 4.96
C GLN A 58 6.76 22.41 4.32
N THR A 59 5.44 22.26 4.25
CA THR A 59 4.52 23.28 3.74
C THR A 59 4.64 24.57 4.56
N SER A 60 4.66 24.45 5.88
CA SER A 60 4.83 25.58 6.79
C SER A 60 6.17 26.29 6.56
N ILE A 61 7.26 25.52 6.39
CA ILE A 61 8.59 26.08 6.09
C ILE A 61 8.56 26.86 4.76
N ILE A 62 8.04 26.25 3.69
CA ILE A 62 7.95 26.88 2.35
C ILE A 62 7.16 28.19 2.42
N GLN A 63 6.00 28.19 3.08
CA GLN A 63 5.20 29.41 3.23
C GLN A 63 5.89 30.46 4.08
N SER A 64 6.58 30.06 5.16
CA SER A 64 7.32 30.99 6.02
C SER A 64 8.49 31.65 5.28
N GLU A 65 9.20 30.89 4.44
CA GLU A 65 10.30 31.39 3.62
C GLU A 65 9.79 32.37 2.56
N ALA A 66 8.67 32.04 1.92
CA ALA A 66 8.02 32.93 0.96
C ALA A 66 7.54 34.25 1.60
N ALA A 67 6.99 34.17 2.82
CA ALA A 67 6.59 35.35 3.59
C ALA A 67 7.79 36.24 3.96
N GLN A 68 8.93 35.64 4.33
CA GLN A 68 10.17 36.36 4.59
C GLN A 68 10.69 37.05 3.34
N ARG A 69 10.79 36.33 2.21
CA ARG A 69 11.21 36.93 0.92
C ARG A 69 10.30 38.06 0.47
N ALA A 70 8.99 37.92 0.63
CA ALA A 70 8.05 38.98 0.32
C ALA A 70 8.26 40.22 1.21
N LYS A 71 8.64 40.04 2.47
CA LYS A 71 8.96 41.13 3.39
C LYS A 71 10.27 41.82 3.02
N GLU A 72 11.30 41.06 2.67
CA GLU A 72 12.58 41.59 2.19
C GLU A 72 12.39 42.41 0.92
N LEU A 73 11.65 41.87 -0.05
CA LEU A 73 11.28 42.57 -1.29
C LEU A 73 10.61 43.92 -1.01
N LYS A 74 9.67 43.98 -0.07
CA LYS A 74 9.02 45.25 0.33
C LYS A 74 10.01 46.25 0.91
N GLY A 75 10.97 45.78 1.70
CA GLY A 75 12.06 46.61 2.23
C GLY A 75 12.93 47.19 1.12
N ASP A 76 13.35 46.35 0.18
CA ASP A 76 14.16 46.77 -0.96
C ASP A 76 13.43 47.73 -1.89
N VAL A 77 12.17 47.46 -2.20
CA VAL A 77 11.34 48.36 -3.03
C VAL A 77 11.17 49.72 -2.35
N SER A 78 10.97 49.75 -1.03
CA SER A 78 10.88 51.01 -0.29
C SER A 78 12.18 51.80 -0.34
N ARG A 79 13.32 51.11 -0.22
CA ARG A 79 14.66 51.71 -0.32
C ARG A 79 14.93 52.25 -1.73
N VAL A 80 14.62 51.49 -2.77
CA VAL A 80 14.78 51.89 -4.18
C VAL A 80 13.88 53.08 -4.49
N LYS A 81 12.60 53.04 -4.10
CA LYS A 81 11.69 54.20 -4.27
C LYS A 81 12.19 55.43 -3.54
N GLY A 82 12.72 55.28 -2.32
CA GLY A 82 13.32 56.37 -1.56
C GLY A 82 14.53 56.98 -2.29
N ALA A 83 15.42 56.15 -2.80
CA ALA A 83 16.58 56.58 -3.58
C ALA A 83 16.18 57.26 -4.90
N GLN A 84 15.21 56.69 -5.63
CA GLN A 84 14.65 57.28 -6.85
C GLN A 84 14.01 58.64 -6.57
N LYS A 85 13.22 58.75 -5.50
CA LYS A 85 12.59 60.02 -5.09
C LYS A 85 13.64 61.08 -4.73
N ALA A 86 14.68 60.71 -3.98
CA ALA A 86 15.78 61.61 -3.65
C ALA A 86 16.57 62.07 -4.88
N ALA A 87 16.86 61.15 -5.81
CA ALA A 87 17.54 61.46 -7.07
C ALA A 87 16.69 62.37 -7.97
N MET A 88 15.38 62.10 -8.11
CA MET A 88 14.47 62.95 -8.88
C MET A 88 14.35 64.34 -8.27
N ALA A 89 14.27 64.45 -6.94
CA ALA A 89 14.29 65.72 -6.24
C ALA A 89 15.60 66.49 -6.47
N ALA A 90 16.76 65.81 -6.43
CA ALA A 90 18.06 66.41 -6.71
C ALA A 90 18.22 66.89 -8.16
N MET A 91 17.58 66.21 -9.12
CA MET A 91 17.56 66.60 -10.53
C MET A 91 16.49 67.66 -10.86
N GLY A 92 15.69 68.10 -9.89
CA GLY A 92 14.59 69.03 -10.11
C GLY A 92 13.42 68.44 -10.92
N LEU A 93 13.41 67.12 -11.13
CA LEU A 93 12.33 66.41 -11.81
C LEU A 93 11.16 66.23 -10.84
N THR A 94 10.15 67.08 -10.99
CA THR A 94 8.89 67.02 -10.23
C THR A 94 7.72 67.02 -11.22
N GLY A 95 6.72 66.16 -11.02
CA GLY A 95 5.55 66.05 -11.89
C GLY A 95 5.16 64.61 -12.26
N VAL A 96 4.18 64.47 -13.17
CA VAL A 96 3.49 63.23 -13.54
C VAL A 96 4.46 62.10 -13.94
N THR A 97 5.56 62.41 -14.63
CA THR A 97 6.57 61.42 -15.05
C THR A 97 7.34 60.79 -13.90
N ALA A 98 7.62 61.53 -12.82
CA ALA A 98 8.28 60.98 -11.64
C ALA A 98 7.35 60.01 -10.87
N GLU A 99 6.06 60.32 -10.86
CA GLU A 99 5.03 59.51 -10.22
C GLU A 99 4.76 58.22 -11.00
N ASP A 100 4.79 58.29 -12.34
CA ASP A 100 4.60 57.15 -13.22
C ASP A 100 5.72 56.10 -13.07
N ILE A 101 6.98 56.54 -12.96
CA ILE A 101 8.14 55.65 -12.72
C ILE A 101 8.02 54.94 -11.35
N LEU A 102 7.59 55.68 -10.32
CA LEU A 102 7.39 55.11 -8.98
C LEU A 102 6.22 54.12 -8.95
N ASN A 103 5.18 54.37 -9.75
CA ASN A 103 4.02 53.49 -9.91
C ASN A 103 4.38 52.22 -10.70
N ASP A 104 5.13 52.31 -11.79
CA ASP A 104 5.62 51.12 -12.52
C ASP A 104 6.48 50.24 -11.60
N THR A 105 7.39 50.86 -10.84
CA THR A 105 8.20 50.15 -9.83
C THR A 105 7.32 49.48 -8.77
N ALA A 106 6.23 50.13 -8.34
CA ALA A 106 5.26 49.55 -7.41
C ALA A 106 4.52 48.33 -7.99
N ASN A 107 4.13 48.41 -9.26
CA ASN A 107 3.38 47.38 -9.95
C ASN A 107 4.26 46.15 -10.22
N ARG A 108 5.51 46.35 -10.64
CA ARG A 108 6.51 45.28 -10.77
C ARG A 108 6.76 44.59 -9.43
N ALA A 109 6.93 45.35 -8.36
CA ALA A 109 7.09 44.79 -7.02
C ALA A 109 5.89 43.94 -6.57
N LYS A 110 4.66 44.35 -6.91
CA LYS A 110 3.46 43.55 -6.62
C LYS A 110 3.46 42.25 -7.43
N LEU A 111 3.83 42.29 -8.71
CA LEU A 111 3.96 41.09 -9.53
C LEU A 111 5.00 40.12 -8.95
N ASP A 112 6.14 40.63 -8.50
CA ASP A 112 7.18 39.82 -7.86
C ASP A 112 6.69 39.22 -6.54
N GLU A 113 5.98 39.98 -5.70
CA GLU A 113 5.36 39.46 -4.48
C GLU A 113 4.35 38.34 -4.81
N THR A 114 3.50 38.54 -5.81
CA THR A 114 2.53 37.52 -6.26
C THR A 114 3.25 36.28 -6.79
N ASN A 115 4.33 36.43 -7.55
CA ASN A 115 5.13 35.31 -8.06
C ASN A 115 5.77 34.51 -6.93
N ILE A 116 6.32 35.19 -5.90
CA ILE A 116 6.88 34.51 -4.72
C ILE A 116 5.82 33.66 -4.03
N ARG A 117 4.62 34.22 -3.81
CA ARG A 117 3.51 33.49 -3.17
C ARG A 117 3.04 32.33 -4.04
N TYR A 118 2.84 32.56 -5.33
CA TYR A 118 2.38 31.55 -6.27
C TYR A 118 3.36 30.36 -6.36
N ASN A 119 4.66 30.65 -6.39
CA ASN A 119 5.68 29.59 -6.39
C ASN A 119 5.65 28.78 -5.10
N ALA A 120 5.47 29.45 -3.95
CA ALA A 120 5.35 28.78 -2.66
C ALA A 120 4.08 27.93 -2.57
N ASP A 121 2.97 28.40 -3.12
CA ASP A 121 1.69 27.67 -3.16
C ASP A 121 1.80 26.42 -4.04
N ILE A 122 2.42 26.51 -5.22
CA ILE A 122 2.66 25.35 -6.08
C ILE A 122 3.56 24.32 -5.39
N GLN A 123 4.66 24.76 -4.79
CA GLN A 123 5.58 23.86 -4.08
C GLN A 123 4.89 23.18 -2.90
N SER A 124 4.15 23.94 -2.09
CA SER A 124 3.35 23.42 -0.97
C SER A 124 2.31 22.41 -1.45
N TRP A 125 1.62 22.72 -2.54
CA TRP A 125 0.62 21.82 -3.13
C TRP A 125 1.25 20.52 -3.62
N ALA A 126 2.40 20.60 -4.29
CA ALA A 126 3.12 19.42 -4.78
C ALA A 126 3.56 18.49 -3.63
N VAL A 127 4.14 19.06 -2.57
CA VAL A 127 4.54 18.32 -1.36
C VAL A 127 3.35 17.63 -0.71
N ASN A 128 2.23 18.36 -0.50
CA ASN A 128 1.02 17.77 0.08
C ASN A 128 0.43 16.67 -0.80
N LYS A 129 0.40 16.87 -2.12
CA LYS A 129 -0.12 15.88 -3.07
C LYS A 129 0.69 14.60 -3.02
N GLU A 130 2.01 14.69 -3.11
CA GLU A 130 2.91 13.54 -3.05
C GLU A 130 2.77 12.78 -1.73
N ALA A 131 2.73 13.51 -0.60
CA ALA A 131 2.54 12.93 0.71
C ALA A 131 1.19 12.22 0.84
N ASN A 132 0.12 12.81 0.30
CA ASN A 132 -1.21 12.22 0.33
C ASN A 132 -1.29 10.94 -0.50
N GLU A 133 -0.71 10.93 -1.72
CA GLU A 133 -0.65 9.73 -2.56
C GLU A 133 0.09 8.58 -1.87
N ARG A 134 1.24 8.87 -1.25
CA ARG A 134 2.00 7.87 -0.46
C ARG A 134 1.22 7.38 0.76
N ALA A 135 0.57 8.29 1.50
CA ALA A 135 -0.24 7.94 2.65
C ALA A 135 -1.45 7.08 2.27
N ILE A 136 -2.13 7.37 1.15
CA ILE A 136 -3.23 6.56 0.62
C ILE A 136 -2.73 5.16 0.26
N ALA A 137 -1.58 5.04 -0.42
CA ALA A 137 -1.02 3.74 -0.78
C ALA A 137 -0.74 2.89 0.47
N LEU A 138 -0.13 3.47 1.51
CA LEU A 138 0.13 2.79 2.78
C LEU A 138 -1.15 2.42 3.53
N ARG A 139 -2.16 3.30 3.57
CA ARG A 139 -3.48 3.01 4.16
C ARG A 139 -4.24 1.93 3.41
N ASN A 140 -4.09 1.87 2.09
CA ASN A 140 -4.67 0.79 1.29
C ASN A 140 -3.98 -0.55 1.61
N GLN A 141 -2.64 -0.57 1.73
CA GLN A 141 -1.91 -1.75 2.17
C GLN A 141 -2.29 -2.17 3.60
N SER A 142 -2.42 -1.24 4.54
CA SER A 142 -2.86 -1.54 5.91
C SER A 142 -4.26 -2.16 5.94
N THR A 143 -5.17 -1.66 5.11
CA THR A 143 -6.52 -2.23 4.95
C THR A 143 -6.47 -3.65 4.36
N LEU A 144 -5.62 -3.89 3.37
CA LEU A 144 -5.38 -5.23 2.81
C LEU A 144 -4.82 -6.20 3.86
N TYR A 145 -3.85 -5.79 4.67
CA TYR A 145 -3.32 -6.61 5.76
C TYR A 145 -4.39 -6.92 6.81
N ARG A 146 -5.22 -5.94 7.19
CA ARG A 146 -6.36 -6.16 8.10
C ARG A 146 -7.37 -7.15 7.50
N PHE A 147 -7.64 -7.06 6.20
CA PHE A 147 -8.51 -8.00 5.51
C PHE A 147 -7.90 -9.41 5.47
N ALA A 148 -6.62 -9.54 5.11
CA ALA A 148 -5.89 -10.82 5.10
C ALA A 148 -5.88 -11.48 6.48
N GLY A 149 -5.67 -10.71 7.56
CA GLY A 149 -5.74 -11.21 8.93
C GLY A 149 -7.14 -11.71 9.33
N LYS A 150 -8.20 -10.98 8.94
CA LYS A 150 -9.60 -11.43 9.16
C LYS A 150 -9.93 -12.68 8.34
N ALA A 151 -9.50 -12.73 7.08
CA ALA A 151 -9.69 -13.88 6.20
C ALA A 151 -8.97 -15.12 6.76
N ALA A 152 -7.72 -15.00 7.17
CA ALA A 152 -6.96 -16.09 7.81
C ALA A 152 -7.66 -16.62 9.06
N LYS A 153 -8.17 -15.73 9.92
CA LYS A 153 -8.95 -16.13 11.11
C LYS A 153 -10.22 -16.89 10.73
N ARG A 154 -10.98 -16.39 9.75
CA ARG A 154 -12.22 -17.02 9.29
C ARG A 154 -11.98 -18.37 8.63
N THR A 155 -10.91 -18.50 7.85
CA THR A 155 -10.49 -19.80 7.28
C THR A 155 -10.08 -20.79 8.36
N ALA A 156 -9.36 -20.34 9.40
CA ALA A 156 -9.03 -21.19 10.55
C ALA A 156 -10.29 -21.64 11.30
N GLU A 157 -11.26 -20.76 11.52
CA GLU A 157 -12.56 -21.10 12.12
C GLU A 157 -13.34 -22.11 11.25
N ILE A 158 -13.43 -21.91 9.94
CA ILE A 158 -14.10 -22.84 9.00
C ILE A 158 -13.40 -24.20 8.98
N ASN A 159 -12.06 -24.25 8.91
CA ASN A 159 -11.31 -25.50 8.93
C ASN A 159 -11.49 -26.24 10.26
N MET A 160 -11.56 -25.50 11.38
CA MET A 160 -11.85 -26.09 12.68
C MET A 160 -13.28 -26.65 12.74
N THR A 161 -14.28 -25.92 12.26
CA THR A 161 -15.67 -26.41 12.18
C THR A 161 -15.79 -27.60 11.24
N THR A 162 -15.14 -27.57 10.07
CA THR A 162 -15.17 -28.66 9.09
C THR A 162 -14.43 -29.89 9.61
N THR A 163 -13.31 -29.70 10.30
CA THR A 163 -12.61 -30.80 10.98
C THR A 163 -13.48 -31.37 12.08
N LEU A 164 -14.14 -30.55 12.91
CA LEU A 164 -15.05 -31.02 13.95
C LEU A 164 -16.25 -31.79 13.36
N LEU A 165 -16.85 -31.28 12.29
CA LEU A 165 -17.97 -31.94 11.58
C LEU A 165 -17.51 -33.24 10.90
N GLY A 166 -16.33 -33.22 10.27
CA GLY A 166 -15.70 -34.37 9.64
C GLY A 166 -15.38 -35.46 10.66
N THR A 167 -14.85 -35.08 11.83
CA THR A 167 -14.59 -35.99 12.95
C THR A 167 -15.89 -36.51 13.55
N ALA A 168 -16.93 -35.68 13.67
CA ALA A 168 -18.25 -36.11 14.10
C ALA A 168 -18.89 -37.09 13.10
N SER A 169 -18.71 -36.88 11.79
CA SER A 169 -19.21 -37.77 10.73
C SER A 169 -18.44 -39.10 10.66
N SER A 170 -17.13 -39.11 10.96
CA SER A 170 -16.35 -40.36 11.02
C SER A 170 -16.63 -41.15 12.30
N VAL A 171 -16.93 -40.49 13.43
CA VAL A 171 -17.37 -41.17 14.67
C VAL A 171 -18.81 -41.68 14.53
N ALA A 172 -19.71 -40.93 13.89
CA ALA A 172 -21.08 -41.38 13.60
C ALA A 172 -21.13 -42.52 12.57
N GLY A 173 -20.28 -42.48 11.53
CA GLY A 173 -20.11 -43.58 10.57
C GLY A 173 -19.43 -44.83 11.17
N GLY A 174 -18.49 -44.65 12.09
CA GLY A 174 -17.83 -45.73 12.82
C GLY A 174 -18.75 -46.45 13.82
N PHE A 175 -19.64 -45.73 14.50
CA PHE A 175 -20.65 -46.34 15.38
C PHE A 175 -21.85 -46.91 14.61
N GLY A 176 -22.23 -46.31 13.48
CA GLY A 176 -23.27 -46.84 12.59
C GLY A 176 -22.83 -48.09 11.81
N GLY A 177 -21.53 -48.23 11.52
CA GLY A 177 -20.96 -49.39 10.81
C GLY A 177 -20.70 -50.62 11.68
N MET A 178 -20.62 -50.47 13.00
CA MET A 178 -20.31 -51.58 13.92
C MET A 178 -21.56 -52.28 14.50
N GLY A 179 -22.75 -51.97 13.96
CA GLY A 179 -24.02 -52.60 14.30
C GLY A 179 -24.67 -53.43 13.17
N SER A 180 -24.06 -53.49 11.98
CA SER A 180 -24.61 -54.21 10.81
C SER A 180 -23.62 -55.22 10.22
N SER A 181 -23.04 -56.08 11.05
CA SER A 181 -22.46 -57.36 10.59
C SER A 181 -23.57 -58.43 10.49
N LYS A 182 -24.59 -58.18 9.69
CA LYS A 182 -25.54 -59.21 9.24
C LYS A 182 -25.76 -59.07 7.73
N GLY A 183 -24.98 -59.87 7.00
CA GLY A 183 -25.28 -60.44 5.68
C GLY A 183 -25.80 -59.51 4.58
N SER A 184 -24.99 -59.26 3.56
CA SER A 184 -25.50 -59.22 2.18
C SER A 184 -24.37 -59.43 1.16
N THR A 185 -24.28 -60.66 0.70
CA THR A 185 -24.12 -61.11 -0.68
C THR A 185 -23.24 -60.30 -1.64
N VAL A 186 -22.12 -60.93 -2.03
CA VAL A 186 -21.38 -60.66 -3.26
C VAL A 186 -22.30 -60.95 -4.46
N VAL A 187 -22.63 -59.93 -5.26
CA VAL A 187 -23.20 -60.07 -6.60
C VAL A 187 -22.43 -59.14 -7.53
N GLY A 188 -21.76 -59.74 -8.53
CA GLY A 188 -20.91 -59.04 -9.48
C GLY A 188 -21.67 -58.27 -10.57
N GLY A 189 -20.94 -57.44 -11.31
CA GLY A 189 -21.45 -56.82 -12.54
C GLY A 189 -20.58 -55.72 -13.13
N ARG A 190 -19.74 -56.10 -14.11
CA ARG A 190 -19.24 -55.31 -15.26
C ARG A 190 -18.48 -53.99 -15.01
N GLY A 191 -17.21 -53.98 -15.44
CA GLY A 191 -16.51 -52.74 -15.77
C GLY A 191 -14.98 -52.79 -15.87
N GLY A 192 -14.37 -53.96 -16.09
CA GLY A 192 -12.93 -54.07 -16.36
C GLY A 192 -12.67 -54.29 -17.85
N GLN A 193 -12.08 -53.30 -18.53
CA GLN A 193 -11.26 -53.54 -19.72
C GLN A 193 -9.93 -52.82 -19.53
N VAL A 194 -8.94 -53.65 -19.19
CA VAL A 194 -7.51 -53.37 -19.26
C VAL A 194 -7.16 -53.40 -20.74
N ILE A 195 -6.75 -52.27 -21.33
CA ILE A 195 -6.08 -52.26 -22.63
C ILE A 195 -4.60 -52.09 -22.33
N ASP A 196 -3.93 -53.23 -22.26
CA ASP A 196 -2.48 -53.33 -22.32
C ASP A 196 -2.12 -53.49 -23.81
N THR A 197 -1.35 -52.58 -24.39
CA THR A 197 -0.67 -52.85 -25.67
C THR A 197 0.61 -52.04 -25.76
N GLN A 198 1.71 -52.79 -25.76
CA GLN A 198 3.08 -52.34 -26.02
C GLN A 198 3.26 -51.75 -27.44
N GLN A 199 4.43 -51.11 -27.62
CA GLN A 199 5.09 -50.77 -28.87
C GLN A 199 4.50 -49.60 -29.67
N TYR A 200 5.25 -48.50 -29.79
CA TYR A 200 5.95 -48.11 -31.03
C TYR A 200 6.71 -46.79 -30.78
N GLY A 201 8.00 -46.77 -31.13
CA GLY A 201 8.88 -45.64 -30.89
C GLY A 201 8.60 -44.42 -31.77
N ARG A 202 9.10 -43.27 -31.30
CA ARG A 202 9.84 -42.20 -32.02
C ARG A 202 9.73 -40.92 -31.19
N THR A 203 10.76 -40.65 -30.39
CA THR A 203 11.05 -39.29 -29.90
C THR A 203 11.52 -38.47 -31.09
N TRP A 204 10.60 -37.72 -31.71
CA TRP A 204 10.96 -36.64 -32.62
C TRP A 204 11.40 -35.45 -31.78
N SER A 205 12.71 -35.21 -31.78
CA SER A 205 13.33 -33.98 -31.29
C SER A 205 13.30 -32.94 -32.41
N PRO A 206 12.74 -31.74 -32.19
CA PRO A 206 12.88 -30.66 -33.15
C PRO A 206 13.76 -29.52 -32.60
N TYR A 207 14.80 -29.23 -33.38
CA TYR A 207 15.61 -27.99 -33.48
C TYR A 207 16.78 -27.72 -32.51
N LYS A 208 17.99 -28.01 -33.03
CA LYS A 208 19.18 -27.17 -32.85
C LYS A 208 19.02 -25.91 -33.71
N LEU A 209 19.24 -24.74 -33.12
CA LEU A 209 19.44 -23.47 -33.82
C LEU A 209 20.95 -23.27 -34.09
N TYR A 210 21.22 -22.61 -35.21
CA TYR A 210 22.52 -22.18 -35.73
C TYR A 210 23.35 -21.37 -34.73
#